data_AF-A0AAE3K5J3-F1
#
_entry.id   AF-A0AAE3K5J3-F1
#
_cell.length_a   1.000
_cell.length_b   1.000
_cell.length_c   1.000
_cell.angle_alpha   90.00
_cell.angle_beta   90.00
_cell.angle_gamma   90.00
#
_symmetry.space_group_name_H-M   'P 1'
#
loop_
_entity.id
_entity.type
_entity.pdbx_description
1 polymer ?
#
loop_
_entity_poly.entity_id
_entity_poly.type
_entity_poly.pdbx_seq_one_letter_code
_entity_poly.pdbx_strand_id
1 'polypeptide(L)' 'MTNQLIDGSDHLGLERRDYRNLALTVAVMSMLFFAFIDGSVTTRLLTALVGGLIAGVVFVVVTVIINAYKPDHW' A
#
# COMPACT_ATOMS: atom_id res chain seq x y z
N MET A 1 -27.38 22.99 -9.55
CA MET A 1 -27.34 22.16 -8.33
C MET A 1 -27.11 20.73 -8.79
N THR A 2 -25.86 20.39 -9.03
CA THR A 2 -25.46 19.11 -9.61
C THR A 2 -25.43 18.12 -8.45
N ASN A 3 -26.36 17.16 -8.45
CA ASN A 3 -26.31 16.00 -7.58
C ASN A 3 -25.00 15.26 -7.87
N GLN A 4 -23.95 15.58 -7.12
CA GLN A 4 -22.83 14.69 -6.88
C GLN A 4 -23.38 13.55 -6.05
N LEU A 5 -24.03 12.64 -6.77
CA LEU A 5 -24.35 11.32 -6.28
C LEU A 5 -23.03 10.76 -5.77
N ILE A 6 -23.01 10.55 -4.46
CA ILE A 6 -22.06 9.76 -3.72
C ILE A 6 -21.70 8.55 -4.58
N ASP A 7 -20.57 8.63 -5.28
CA ASP A 7 -19.98 7.45 -5.90
C ASP A 7 -19.37 6.66 -4.76
N GLY A 8 -20.25 5.81 -4.21
CA GLY A 8 -20.10 4.79 -3.19
C GLY A 8 -18.90 3.85 -3.36
N SER A 9 -18.20 3.95 -4.48
CA SER A 9 -17.36 2.88 -5.01
C SER A 9 -15.94 3.33 -5.39
N ASP A 10 -15.67 4.64 -5.42
CA ASP A 10 -14.35 5.23 -5.71
C ASP A 10 -13.66 5.81 -4.45
N HIS A 11 -14.10 5.37 -3.28
CA HIS A 11 -13.99 6.05 -1.98
C HIS A 11 -12.61 6.31 -1.38
N LEU A 12 -11.54 5.72 -1.92
CA LEU A 12 -10.19 5.88 -1.38
C LEU A 12 -9.29 6.81 -2.22
N GLY A 13 -9.78 7.27 -3.39
CA GLY A 13 -9.00 8.11 -4.29
C GLY A 13 -7.71 7.45 -4.80
N LEU A 14 -7.67 6.11 -4.88
CA LEU A 14 -6.49 5.36 -5.31
C LEU A 14 -6.42 5.28 -6.84
N GLU A 15 -5.35 5.83 -7.42
CA GLU A 15 -5.14 5.79 -8.86
C GLU A 15 -4.62 4.42 -9.31
N ARG A 16 -4.80 4.08 -10.59
CA ARG A 16 -4.24 2.85 -11.19
C ARG A 16 -2.73 2.72 -11.00
N ARG A 17 -2.02 3.86 -10.89
CA ARG A 17 -0.59 3.94 -10.60
C ARG A 17 -0.26 3.50 -9.17
N ASP A 18 -1.14 3.77 -8.21
CA ASP A 18 -0.94 3.43 -6.80
C ASP A 18 -1.00 1.93 -6.59
N TYR A 19 -1.84 1.21 -7.33
CA TYR A 19 -1.85 -0.27 -7.30
C TYR A 19 -0.52 -0.87 -7.78
N ARG A 20 0.09 -0.30 -8.81
CA ARG A 20 1.43 -0.74 -9.28
C ARG A 20 2.49 -0.45 -8.22
N ASN A 21 2.45 0.74 -7.62
CA ASN A 21 3.38 1.12 -6.57
C ASN A 21 3.21 0.25 -5.31
N LEU A 22 1.97 -0.10 -4.96
CA LEU A 22 1.64 -1.02 -3.88
C LEU A 22 2.26 -2.40 -4.13
N ALA A 23 2.01 -2.99 -5.31
CA ALA A 23 2.58 -4.29 -5.67
C ALA A 23 4.11 -4.28 -5.61
N LEU A 24 4.72 -3.21 -6.11
CA LEU A 24 6.17 -3.02 -6.10
C LEU A 24 6.71 -2.85 -4.68
N THR A 25 6.00 -2.13 -3.82
CA THR A 25 6.33 -1.93 -2.40
C THR A 25 6.28 -3.25 -1.64
N VAL A 26 5.20 -4.02 -1.78
CA VAL A 26 5.05 -5.34 -1.15
C VAL A 26 6.16 -6.27 -1.62
N ALA A 27 6.45 -6.31 -2.92
CA ALA A 27 7.49 -7.18 -3.47
C ALA A 27 8.88 -6.82 -2.95
N VAL A 28 9.27 -5.54 -2.99
CA VAL A 28 10.57 -5.06 -2.51
C VAL A 28 10.71 -5.31 -1.02
N MET A 29 9.72 -4.95 -0.21
CA MET A 29 9.80 -5.12 1.25
C MET A 29 9.85 -6.59 1.64
N SER A 30 9.05 -7.46 0.99
CA SER A 30 9.12 -8.91 1.21
C SER A 30 10.51 -9.46 0.90
N MET A 31 11.10 -9.03 -0.23
CA MET A 31 12.46 -9.42 -0.62
C MET A 31 13.50 -8.96 0.40
N LEU A 32 13.39 -7.72 0.90
CA LEU A 32 14.29 -7.19 1.92
C LEU A 32 14.18 -7.99 3.22
N PHE A 33 12.96 -8.24 3.70
CA PHE A 33 12.76 -9.05 4.90
C PHE A 33 13.32 -10.46 4.73
N PHE A 34 13.10 -11.10 3.58
CA PHE A 34 13.65 -12.43 3.33
C PHE A 34 15.19 -12.43 3.31
N ALA A 35 15.81 -11.42 2.70
CA ALA A 35 17.25 -11.34 2.52
C ALA A 35 18.00 -11.02 3.82
N PHE A 36 17.46 -10.11 4.64
CA PHE A 36 18.17 -9.53 5.77
C PHE A 36 17.77 -10.08 7.14
N ILE A 37 16.65 -10.80 7.26
CA ILE A 37 16.27 -11.42 8.54
C ILE A 37 17.12 -12.65 8.79
N ASP A 38 17.65 -12.76 10.00
CA ASP A 38 18.34 -13.97 10.44
C ASP A 38 17.33 -15.06 10.87
N GLY A 39 17.68 -16.32 10.61
CA GLY A 39 16.89 -17.46 11.03
C GLY A 39 16.72 -18.53 9.95
N SER A 40 15.89 -19.52 10.25
CA SER A 40 15.57 -20.59 9.31
C SER A 40 14.88 -20.04 8.05
N VAL A 41 14.97 -20.76 6.94
CA VAL A 41 14.28 -20.39 5.69
C VAL A 41 12.77 -20.23 5.92
N THR A 42 12.17 -21.10 6.73
CA THR A 42 10.76 -21.01 7.09
C THR A 42 10.44 -19.71 7.84
N THR A 43 11.28 -19.34 8.81
CA THR A 43 11.13 -18.08 9.56
C THR A 43 11.25 -16.88 8.62
N ARG A 44 12.25 -16.88 7.72
CA ARG A 44 12.45 -15.83 6.73
C ARG A 44 11.23 -15.67 5.82
N LEU A 45 10.66 -16.78 5.33
CA LEU A 45 9.46 -16.74 4.48
C LEU A 45 8.25 -16.18 5.22
N LEU A 46 8.00 -16.62 6.45
CA LEU A 46 6.90 -16.12 7.27
C LEU A 46 7.07 -14.63 7.55
N THR A 47 8.26 -14.18 7.93
CA THR A 47 8.47 -12.76 8.21
C THR A 47 8.46 -11.92 6.95
N ALA A 48 8.96 -12.42 5.82
CA ALA A 48 8.85 -11.74 4.54
C ALA A 48 7.39 -11.52 4.12
N LEU A 49 6.56 -12.56 4.27
CA LEU A 49 5.12 -12.48 4.00
C LEU A 49 4.45 -11.44 4.89
N VAL A 50 4.61 -11.58 6.21
CA VAL A 50 3.96 -10.69 7.18
C VAL A 50 4.46 -9.26 7.06
N GLY A 51 5.77 -9.06 6.97
CA GLY A 51 6.40 -7.76 6.82
C GLY A 51 6.02 -7.07 5.51
N GLY A 52 5.96 -7.81 4.40
CA GLY A 52 5.48 -7.30 3.12
C GLY A 52 4.02 -6.87 3.17
N LEU A 53 3.15 -7.66 3.81
CA LEU A 53 1.75 -7.31 4.01
C LEU A 53 1.59 -6.05 4.89
N ILE A 54 2.32 -5.96 6.00
CA ILE A 54 2.32 -4.76 6.86
C ILE A 54 2.74 -3.52 6.06
N ALA A 55 3.83 -3.62 5.30
CA ALA A 55 4.30 -2.52 4.46
C ALA A 55 3.25 -2.10 3.42
N GLY A 56 2.56 -3.07 2.80
CA GLY A 56 1.46 -2.81 1.87
C GLY A 56 0.29 -2.07 2.54
N VAL A 57 -0.13 -2.49 3.73
CA VAL A 57 -1.19 -1.82 4.50
C VAL A 57 -0.79 -0.39 4.83
N VAL A 58 0.43 -0.17 5.33
CA VAL A 58 0.95 1.17 5.62
C VAL A 58 0.97 2.03 4.36
N PHE A 59 1.41 1.49 3.22
CA PHE A 59 1.40 2.21 1.94
C PHE A 59 -0.01 2.68 1.58
N VAL A 60 -1.00 1.80 1.67
CA VAL A 60 -2.40 2.16 1.37
C VAL A 60 -2.89 3.25 2.31
N VAL A 61 -2.69 3.09 3.62
CA VAL A 61 -3.11 4.10 4.62
C VAL A 61 -2.48 5.46 4.32
N VAL A 62 -1.16 5.50 4.08
CA VAL A 62 -0.46 6.75 3.76
C VAL A 62 -0.96 7.35 2.46
N THR A 63 -1.14 6.55 1.42
CA THR A 63 -1.65 7.02 0.12
C THR A 63 -3.06 7.61 0.27
N VAL A 64 -3.94 6.95 1.01
CA VAL A 64 -5.29 7.43 1.28
C VAL A 64 -5.26 8.76 2.06
N ILE A 65 -4.42 8.86 3.09
CA ILE A 65 -4.24 10.11 3.85
C ILE A 65 -3.74 11.23 2.93
N ILE A 66 -2.71 10.96 2.13
CA ILE A 66 -2.15 11.95 1.19
C ILE A 66 -3.24 12.42 0.21
N ASN A 67 -4.01 11.51 -0.35
CA ASN A 67 -5.05 11.84 -1.31
C ASN A 67 -6.22 12.57 -0.65
N ALA A 68 -6.54 12.27 0.62
CA ALA A 68 -7.57 12.96 1.39
C ALA A 68 -7.18 14.41 1.79
N TYR A 69 -5.89 14.68 2.00
CA TYR A 69 -5.39 16.01 2.37
C TYR A 69 -4.75 16.78 1.22
N LYS A 70 -4.82 16.27 -0.02
CA LYS A 70 -4.26 16.93 -1.19
C LYS A 70 -5.04 18.24 -1.43
N PRO A 71 -4.42 19.43 -1.36
CA PRO A 71 -5.14 20.67 -1.61
C PRO A 71 -5.52 20.77 -3.09
N ASP A 72 -6.77 21.14 -3.37
CA ASP A 72 -7.39 21.25 -4.71
C ASP A 72 -6.75 22.28 -5.65
N HIS A 73 -5.62 22.90 -5.27
CA HIS A 73 -5.00 23.99 -6.00
C HIS A 73 -3.48 23.81 -6.15
N TRP A 74 -3.07 22.86 -6.99
CA TRP A 74 -1.80 22.95 -7.73
C TRP A 74 -1.91 22.25 -9.07
#